data_AF-A0A919CF72-F1
#
_entry.id   AF-A0A919CF72-F1
#
_cell.length_a   1.000
_cell.length_b   1.000
_cell.length_c   1.000
_cell.angle_alpha   90.00
_cell.angle_beta   90.00
_cell.angle_gamma   90.00
#
_symmetry.space_group_name_H-M   'P 1'
#
loop_
_entity.id
_entity.type
_entity.pdbx_description
1 polymer ?
#
loop_
_entity_poly.entity_id
_entity_poly.type
_entity_poly.pdbx_seq_one_letter_code
_entity_poly.pdbx_strand_id
1 'polypeptide(L)'
;MDRGVTDIATATSPEYGLVHNEHGKRAAQKLTRCQRMVARRRTAEKKPASNGCKKAERQVAKVHRKVARQRQDAARKRAKKVVRDHDSSAVEGFNPKFLAKSTMARQAADAALAATRTALIGMGRRQQRTVYPVRPACTTMGCGYCGARAKHRLPLSERTYTCTACGAVCPRDRNSARVMLVRAGLDPDGVEGVRPDLPQGE
;
A
#
# COMPACT_ATOMS: atom_id res chain seq x y z
N MET A 1 -0.67 -0.34 8.79
CA MET A 1 -0.85 -1.01 7.48
C MET A 1 0.38 -0.71 6.63
N ASP A 2 1.17 -1.74 6.40
CA ASP A 2 2.48 -1.73 5.73
C ASP A 2 2.35 -2.37 4.33
N ARG A 3 3.15 -1.93 3.35
CA ARG A 3 3.19 -2.58 2.04
C ARG A 3 3.86 -3.95 2.15
N GLY A 4 3.08 -4.99 1.91
CA GLY A 4 3.58 -6.36 1.87
C GLY A 4 4.34 -6.67 0.58
N VAL A 5 5.10 -7.76 0.61
CA VAL A 5 5.75 -8.30 -0.59
C VAL A 5 4.89 -9.38 -1.25
N THR A 6 4.09 -10.11 -0.45
CA THR A 6 3.16 -11.14 -0.93
C THR A 6 1.76 -10.58 -1.11
N ASP A 7 1.30 -9.83 -0.11
CA ASP A 7 0.04 -9.08 -0.14
C ASP A 7 0.27 -7.63 -0.55
N ILE A 8 -0.72 -7.00 -1.17
CA ILE A 8 -0.64 -5.58 -1.56
C ILE A 8 -0.38 -4.72 -0.32
N ALA A 9 -0.97 -5.08 0.83
CA ALA A 9 -0.58 -4.56 2.14
C ALA A 9 -0.93 -5.51 3.26
N THR A 10 -0.11 -5.47 4.31
CA THR A 10 -0.27 -6.24 5.53
C THR A 10 -0.69 -5.31 6.66
N ALA A 11 -1.65 -5.74 7.46
CA ALA A 11 -2.01 -5.09 8.72
C ALA A 11 -1.60 -6.00 9.89
N THR A 12 -1.57 -5.44 11.10
CA THR A 12 -1.23 -6.18 12.31
C THR A 12 -2.18 -7.37 12.52
N SER A 13 -3.46 -7.19 12.15
CA SER A 13 -4.44 -8.27 12.03
C SER A 13 -4.67 -8.63 10.55
N PRO A 14 -4.58 -9.92 10.17
CA PRO A 14 -4.67 -10.38 8.77
C PRO A 14 -5.98 -9.99 8.06
N GLU A 15 -7.06 -9.87 8.83
CA GLU A 15 -8.40 -9.52 8.34
C GLU A 15 -8.54 -8.10 7.75
N TYR A 16 -7.56 -7.24 8.04
CA TYR A 16 -7.42 -5.91 7.46
C TYR A 16 -6.19 -5.85 6.55
N GLY A 17 -5.75 -6.97 5.95
CA GLY A 17 -4.69 -7.13 4.93
C GLY A 17 -5.24 -7.15 3.48
N LEU A 18 -4.54 -6.51 2.52
CA LEU A 18 -5.03 -6.19 1.16
C LEU A 18 -4.53 -7.34 0.29
N VAL A 19 -5.41 -8.31 0.07
CA VAL A 19 -5.11 -9.44 -0.78
C VAL A 19 -5.11 -9.00 -2.24
N HIS A 20 -4.24 -9.60 -3.05
CA HIS A 20 -4.15 -9.34 -4.47
C HIS A 20 -5.43 -9.80 -5.20
N ASN A 21 -6.30 -8.86 -5.59
CA ASN A 21 -7.54 -9.18 -6.28
C ASN A 21 -7.29 -9.71 -7.71
N GLU A 22 -7.91 -10.85 -8.06
CA GLU A 22 -7.79 -11.52 -9.36
C GLU A 22 -8.36 -10.70 -10.54
N HIS A 23 -9.20 -9.70 -10.24
CA HIS A 23 -9.78 -8.79 -11.23
C HIS A 23 -8.73 -8.07 -12.10
N GLY A 24 -7.49 -7.97 -11.62
CA GLY A 24 -6.36 -7.42 -12.36
C GLY A 24 -6.04 -8.17 -13.66
N LYS A 25 -6.14 -9.51 -13.68
CA LYS A 25 -5.71 -10.33 -14.84
C LYS A 25 -6.55 -10.06 -16.09
N ARG A 26 -7.88 -10.10 -15.96
CA ARG A 26 -8.82 -9.83 -17.07
C ARG A 26 -8.72 -8.38 -17.56
N ALA A 27 -8.58 -7.44 -16.63
CA ALA A 27 -8.40 -6.04 -16.97
C ALA A 27 -7.07 -5.78 -17.71
N ALA A 28 -5.98 -6.42 -17.27
CA ALA A 28 -4.68 -6.34 -17.91
C ALA A 28 -4.71 -6.90 -19.34
N GLN A 29 -5.30 -8.08 -19.56
CA GLN A 29 -5.46 -8.64 -20.92
C GLN A 29 -6.22 -7.69 -21.85
N LYS A 30 -7.33 -7.11 -21.36
CA LYS A 30 -8.12 -6.15 -22.13
C LYS A 30 -7.33 -4.86 -22.41
N LEU A 31 -6.56 -4.38 -21.44
CA LEU A 31 -5.70 -3.21 -21.59
C LEU A 31 -4.62 -3.46 -22.65
N THR A 32 -3.90 -4.57 -22.57
CA THR A 32 -2.86 -4.97 -23.53
C THR A 32 -3.43 -5.05 -24.94
N ARG A 33 -4.61 -5.66 -25.12
CA ARG A 33 -5.29 -5.70 -26.42
C ARG A 33 -5.58 -4.31 -26.96
N CYS A 34 -6.09 -3.41 -26.12
CA CYS A 34 -6.43 -2.04 -26.54
C CYS A 34 -5.18 -1.21 -26.84
N GLN A 35 -4.13 -1.34 -26.04
CA GLN A 35 -2.84 -0.67 -26.26
C GLN A 35 -2.18 -1.14 -27.56
N ARG A 36 -2.21 -2.45 -27.85
CA ARG A 36 -1.72 -2.98 -29.14
C ARG A 36 -2.51 -2.43 -30.33
N MET A 37 -3.83 -2.28 -30.20
CA MET A 37 -4.65 -1.64 -31.25
C MET A 37 -4.29 -0.17 -31.46
N VAL A 38 -4.01 0.58 -30.38
CA VAL A 38 -3.54 1.97 -30.48
C VAL A 38 -2.17 2.00 -31.17
N ALA A 39 -1.22 1.18 -30.73
CA ALA A 39 0.13 1.14 -31.31
C ALA A 39 0.12 0.83 -32.81
N ARG A 40 -0.69 -0.13 -33.26
CA ARG A 40 -0.83 -0.48 -34.68
C ARG A 40 -1.51 0.60 -35.53
N ARG A 41 -2.30 1.48 -34.90
CA ARG A 41 -3.10 2.52 -35.59
C ARG A 41 -2.51 3.91 -35.44
N ARG A 42 -1.47 4.06 -34.62
CA ARG A 42 -0.70 5.29 -34.52
C ARG A 42 -0.02 5.54 -35.86
N THR A 43 -0.25 6.73 -36.37
CA THR A 43 0.35 7.23 -37.60
C THR A 43 1.66 7.94 -37.23
N ALA A 44 2.61 8.04 -38.18
CA ALA A 44 3.86 8.77 -37.98
C ALA A 44 3.60 10.20 -37.46
N GLU A 45 4.54 10.74 -36.69
CA GLU A 45 4.42 11.95 -35.83
C GLU A 45 3.87 13.23 -36.47
N LYS A 46 3.65 13.27 -37.79
CA LYS A 46 3.17 14.44 -38.54
C LYS A 46 1.76 14.30 -39.12
N LYS A 47 0.99 13.24 -38.79
CA LYS A 47 -0.39 13.06 -39.28
C LYS A 47 -1.41 13.06 -38.13
N PRO A 48 -2.58 13.69 -38.30
CA PRO A 48 -3.65 13.64 -37.31
C PRO A 48 -4.12 12.20 -37.08
N ALA A 49 -4.38 11.86 -35.81
CA ALA A 49 -4.80 10.52 -35.43
C ALA A 49 -6.09 10.11 -36.15
N SER A 50 -6.06 8.96 -36.83
CA SER A 50 -7.23 8.40 -37.52
C SER A 50 -8.41 8.19 -36.57
N ASN A 51 -9.65 8.21 -37.09
CA ASN A 51 -10.85 7.91 -36.31
C ASN A 51 -10.77 6.54 -35.61
N GLY A 52 -10.10 5.56 -36.26
CA GLY A 52 -9.83 4.25 -35.69
C GLY A 52 -8.84 4.26 -34.51
N CYS A 53 -7.85 5.17 -34.51
CA CYS A 53 -6.93 5.39 -33.40
C CYS A 53 -7.65 6.05 -32.22
N LYS A 54 -8.39 7.13 -32.46
CA LYS A 54 -9.21 7.82 -31.43
C LYS A 54 -10.19 6.86 -30.75
N LYS A 55 -10.83 5.97 -31.51
CA LYS A 55 -11.74 4.94 -30.96
C LYS A 55 -10.99 3.95 -30.04
N ALA A 56 -9.78 3.54 -30.43
CA ALA A 56 -8.96 2.63 -29.62
C ALA A 56 -8.46 3.31 -28.33
N GLU A 57 -8.05 4.59 -28.39
CA GLU A 57 -7.66 5.39 -27.23
C GLU A 57 -8.82 5.56 -26.24
N ARG A 58 -10.02 5.86 -26.73
CA ARG A 58 -11.24 5.90 -25.90
C ARG A 58 -11.48 4.56 -25.20
N GLN A 59 -11.19 3.44 -25.86
CA GLN A 59 -11.33 2.11 -25.27
C GLN A 59 -10.29 1.88 -24.16
N VAL A 60 -9.03 2.28 -24.38
CA VAL A 60 -7.98 2.26 -23.34
C VAL A 60 -8.41 3.08 -22.13
N ALA A 61 -8.90 4.31 -22.35
CA ALA A 61 -9.39 5.18 -21.27
C ALA A 61 -10.57 4.56 -20.50
N LYS A 62 -11.52 3.91 -21.19
CA LYS A 62 -12.63 3.18 -20.55
C LYS A 62 -12.13 2.05 -19.65
N VAL A 63 -11.14 1.28 -20.08
CA VAL A 63 -10.56 0.20 -19.28
C VAL A 63 -9.85 0.77 -18.05
N HIS A 64 -9.01 1.81 -18.21
CA HIS A 64 -8.36 2.49 -17.09
C HIS A 64 -9.38 3.02 -16.07
N ARG A 65 -10.46 3.68 -16.55
CA ARG A 65 -11.52 4.19 -15.68
C ARG A 65 -12.22 3.07 -14.91
N LYS A 66 -12.47 1.92 -15.55
CA LYS A 66 -13.05 0.74 -14.89
C LYS A 66 -12.13 0.21 -13.78
N VAL A 67 -10.84 0.03 -14.07
CA VAL A 67 -9.85 -0.43 -13.08
C VAL A 67 -9.73 0.55 -11.92
N ALA A 68 -9.67 1.85 -12.20
CA ALA A 68 -9.61 2.87 -11.17
C ALA A 68 -10.86 2.85 -10.26
N ARG A 69 -12.06 2.72 -10.84
CA ARG A 69 -13.32 2.58 -10.06
C ARG A 69 -13.34 1.34 -9.19
N GLN A 70 -12.89 0.19 -9.71
CA GLN A 70 -12.79 -1.05 -8.92
C GLN A 70 -11.83 -0.91 -7.74
N ARG A 71 -10.66 -0.29 -7.96
CA ARG A 71 -9.69 0.00 -6.89
C ARG A 71 -10.27 0.94 -5.84
N GLN A 72 -10.98 1.98 -6.26
CA GLN A 72 -11.64 2.92 -5.35
C GLN A 72 -12.76 2.25 -4.53
N ASP A 73 -13.56 1.38 -5.14
CA ASP A 73 -14.59 0.62 -4.44
C ASP A 73 -13.99 -0.29 -3.36
N ALA A 74 -12.99 -1.10 -3.74
CA ALA A 74 -12.27 -1.96 -2.79
C ALA A 74 -11.62 -1.15 -1.65
N ALA A 75 -10.96 -0.04 -1.99
CA ALA A 75 -10.36 0.89 -1.04
C ALA A 75 -11.39 1.44 -0.05
N ARG A 76 -12.58 1.86 -0.52
CA ARG A 76 -13.65 2.41 0.33
C ARG A 76 -14.25 1.36 1.24
N LYS A 77 -14.58 0.17 0.72
CA LYS A 77 -15.13 -0.94 1.53
C LYS A 77 -14.19 -1.29 2.67
N ARG A 78 -12.90 -1.36 2.38
CA ARG A 78 -11.89 -1.63 3.39
C ARG A 78 -11.72 -0.49 4.39
N ALA A 79 -11.61 0.74 3.90
CA ALA A 79 -11.50 1.91 4.78
C ALA A 79 -12.70 1.99 5.72
N LYS A 80 -13.90 1.69 5.23
CA LYS A 80 -15.12 1.60 6.07
C LYS A 80 -14.98 0.55 7.17
N LYS A 81 -14.46 -0.65 6.85
CA LYS A 81 -14.22 -1.71 7.84
C LYS A 81 -13.24 -1.22 8.93
N VAL A 82 -12.09 -0.70 8.52
CA VAL A 82 -11.04 -0.22 9.46
C VAL A 82 -11.53 0.92 10.36
N VAL A 83 -12.17 1.94 9.79
CA VAL A 83 -12.60 3.15 10.54
C VAL A 83 -13.79 2.83 11.47
N ARG A 84 -14.58 1.81 11.15
CA ARG A 84 -15.65 1.31 12.02
C ARG A 84 -15.08 0.54 13.22
N ASP A 85 -14.08 -0.30 12.97
CA ASP A 85 -13.57 -1.25 13.96
C ASP A 85 -12.43 -0.64 14.81
N HIS A 86 -11.87 0.51 14.41
CA HIS A 86 -10.75 1.16 15.11
C HIS A 86 -10.90 2.69 15.18
N ASP A 87 -10.66 3.26 16.37
CA ASP A 87 -10.68 4.71 16.59
C ASP A 87 -9.42 5.41 16.03
N SER A 88 -8.31 4.68 15.99
CA SER A 88 -7.01 5.15 15.50
C SER A 88 -6.35 4.11 14.60
N SER A 89 -5.69 4.57 13.53
CA SER A 89 -4.99 3.66 12.61
C SER A 89 -3.71 4.28 12.04
N ALA A 90 -2.69 3.45 11.81
CA ALA A 90 -1.44 3.86 11.19
C ALA A 90 -1.33 3.35 9.73
N VAL A 91 -0.97 4.23 8.80
CA VAL A 91 -0.86 3.92 7.36
C VAL A 91 0.47 4.40 6.80
N GLU A 92 1.06 3.62 5.90
CA GLU A 92 2.36 3.93 5.32
C GLU A 92 2.36 5.22 4.49
N GLY A 93 3.33 6.08 4.78
CA GLY A 93 3.64 7.31 4.09
C GLY A 93 4.49 7.10 2.84
N PHE A 94 4.01 6.39 1.82
CA PHE A 94 4.76 6.25 0.56
C PHE A 94 4.56 7.45 -0.38
N ASN A 95 5.62 7.83 -1.12
CA ASN A 95 5.63 8.97 -2.03
C ASN A 95 5.60 8.48 -3.50
N PRO A 96 4.55 8.79 -4.30
CA PRO A 96 4.32 8.20 -5.63
C PRO A 96 5.39 8.54 -6.68
N LYS A 97 6.31 9.47 -6.40
CA LYS A 97 7.37 9.88 -7.35
C LYS A 97 8.40 8.77 -7.65
N PHE A 98 8.55 7.77 -6.77
CA PHE A 98 9.48 6.64 -6.99
C PHE A 98 8.93 5.54 -7.92
N LEU A 99 7.72 5.69 -8.46
CA LEU A 99 6.97 4.61 -9.15
C LEU A 99 7.36 4.39 -10.62
N ALA A 100 8.07 5.34 -11.25
CA ALA A 100 8.35 5.29 -12.68
C ALA A 100 9.30 4.15 -13.10
N LYS A 101 10.17 3.66 -12.19
CA LYS A 101 11.15 2.58 -12.45
C LYS A 101 10.79 1.26 -11.77
N SER A 102 9.54 0.81 -11.90
CA SER A 102 9.07 -0.43 -11.25
C SER A 102 8.19 -1.28 -12.16
N THR A 103 8.02 -2.56 -11.81
CA THR A 103 7.20 -3.50 -12.59
C THR A 103 5.73 -3.07 -12.59
N MET A 104 4.97 -3.45 -13.62
CA MET A 104 3.53 -3.14 -13.73
C MET A 104 2.73 -3.66 -12.53
N ALA A 105 3.09 -4.84 -12.01
CA ALA A 105 2.45 -5.41 -10.81
C ALA A 105 2.69 -4.51 -9.59
N ARG A 106 3.91 -4.00 -9.43
CA ARG A 106 4.28 -3.08 -8.35
C ARG A 106 3.54 -1.75 -8.44
N GLN A 107 3.51 -1.14 -9.62
CA GLN A 107 2.73 0.09 -9.85
C GLN A 107 1.24 -0.11 -9.57
N ALA A 108 0.68 -1.28 -9.91
CA ALA A 108 -0.70 -1.61 -9.64
C ALA A 108 -0.98 -1.74 -8.12
N ALA A 109 -0.09 -2.40 -7.38
CA ALA A 109 -0.16 -2.51 -5.93
C ALA A 109 -0.04 -1.14 -5.25
N ASP A 110 0.95 -0.34 -5.64
CA ASP A 110 1.17 1.00 -5.08
C ASP A 110 -0.04 1.93 -5.36
N ALA A 111 -0.68 1.82 -6.53
CA ALA A 111 -1.90 2.57 -6.84
C ALA A 111 -3.10 2.11 -5.98
N ALA A 112 -3.20 0.83 -5.66
CA ALA A 112 -4.25 0.31 -4.76
C ALA A 112 -4.02 0.78 -3.32
N LEU A 113 -2.77 0.84 -2.86
CA LEU A 113 -2.40 1.40 -1.57
C LEU A 113 -2.72 2.88 -1.47
N ALA A 114 -2.34 3.66 -2.49
CA ALA A 114 -2.65 5.08 -2.55
C ALA A 114 -4.16 5.33 -2.47
N ALA A 115 -4.97 4.58 -3.23
CA ALA A 115 -6.43 4.68 -3.16
C ALA A 115 -6.97 4.35 -1.76
N THR A 116 -6.43 3.32 -1.10
CA THR A 116 -6.84 2.90 0.25
C THR A 116 -6.48 3.95 1.30
N ARG A 117 -5.27 4.51 1.23
CA ARG A 117 -4.83 5.60 2.11
C ARG A 117 -5.73 6.83 1.99
N THR A 118 -6.02 7.27 0.76
CA THR A 118 -6.92 8.39 0.52
C THR A 118 -8.32 8.11 1.09
N ALA A 119 -8.84 6.89 0.91
CA ALA A 119 -10.12 6.50 1.47
C ALA A 119 -10.12 6.49 3.01
N LEU A 120 -9.07 5.96 3.64
CA LEU A 120 -8.90 5.94 5.10
C LEU A 120 -8.83 7.35 5.67
N ILE A 121 -7.97 8.22 5.14
CA ILE A 121 -7.84 9.61 5.61
C ILE A 121 -9.19 10.35 5.44
N GLY A 122 -9.84 10.18 4.28
CA GLY A 122 -11.12 10.82 4.02
C GLY A 122 -12.25 10.32 4.93
N MET A 123 -12.32 9.01 5.21
CA MET A 123 -13.33 8.44 6.11
C MET A 123 -13.04 8.73 7.56
N GLY A 124 -11.78 8.65 7.99
CA GLY A 124 -11.37 8.97 9.36
C GLY A 124 -11.74 10.40 9.71
N ARG A 125 -11.44 11.37 8.84
CA ARG A 125 -11.89 12.76 9.04
C ARG A 125 -13.41 12.90 9.19
N ARG A 126 -14.20 12.19 8.38
CA ARG A 126 -15.68 12.25 8.46
C ARG A 126 -16.25 11.60 9.72
N GLN A 127 -15.56 10.61 10.28
CA GLN A 127 -16.01 9.85 11.45
C GLN A 127 -15.24 10.24 12.72
N GLN A 128 -14.49 11.35 12.69
CA GLN A 128 -13.67 11.82 13.82
C GLN A 128 -12.70 10.74 14.34
N ARG A 129 -12.15 9.93 13.42
CA ARG A 129 -11.12 8.92 13.71
C ARG A 129 -9.74 9.41 13.27
N THR A 130 -8.71 9.02 13.99
CA THR A 130 -7.34 9.48 13.72
C THR A 130 -6.61 8.51 12.80
N VAL A 131 -6.04 9.02 11.72
CA VAL A 131 -5.22 8.23 10.78
C VAL A 131 -3.83 8.82 10.73
N TYR A 132 -2.85 8.10 11.30
CA TYR A 132 -1.45 8.51 11.39
C TYR A 132 -0.67 8.08 10.14
N PRO A 133 -0.19 9.01 9.31
CA PRO A 133 0.74 8.70 8.25
C PRO A 133 2.14 8.45 8.83
N VAL A 134 2.67 7.23 8.68
CA VAL A 134 3.98 6.85 9.23
C VAL A 134 5.01 6.77 8.12
N ARG A 135 6.17 7.43 8.30
CA ARG A 135 7.26 7.39 7.32
C ARG A 135 7.83 5.96 7.21
N PRO A 136 7.97 5.39 6.01
CA PRO A 136 8.39 4.00 5.82
C PRO A 136 9.88 3.73 6.06
N ALA A 137 10.65 4.70 6.54
CA ALA A 137 12.09 4.55 6.65
C ALA A 137 12.46 3.47 7.69
N CYS A 138 13.20 2.44 7.29
CA CYS A 138 13.74 1.40 8.16
C CYS A 138 12.70 0.59 8.97
N THR A 139 11.43 0.51 8.54
CA THR A 139 10.39 -0.29 9.24
C THR A 139 10.72 -1.78 9.25
N THR A 140 11.29 -2.29 8.15
CA THR A 140 11.65 -3.71 8.00
C THR A 140 12.91 -4.13 8.77
N MET A 141 13.58 -3.22 9.47
CA MET A 141 14.78 -3.52 10.27
C MET A 141 14.54 -3.36 11.78
N GLY A 142 13.43 -2.74 12.20
CA GLY A 142 13.10 -2.63 13.61
C GLY A 142 12.34 -3.86 14.10
N CYS A 143 12.46 -4.17 15.39
CA CYS A 143 11.59 -5.11 16.07
C CYS A 143 10.35 -4.36 16.59
N GLY A 144 9.16 -4.80 16.21
CA GLY A 144 7.91 -4.22 16.71
C GLY A 144 7.61 -4.54 18.18
N TYR A 145 8.38 -5.42 18.81
CA TYR A 145 8.17 -5.89 20.19
C TYR A 145 9.12 -5.22 21.20
N CYS A 146 10.40 -5.07 20.85
CA CYS A 146 11.42 -4.52 21.77
C CYS A 146 12.12 -3.27 21.23
N GLY A 147 11.76 -2.78 20.03
CA GLY A 147 12.38 -1.61 19.42
C GLY A 147 13.80 -1.83 18.88
N ALA A 148 14.44 -2.97 19.16
CA ALA A 148 15.80 -3.28 18.70
C ALA A 148 15.89 -3.24 17.16
N ARG A 149 17.02 -2.76 16.65
CA ARG A 149 17.27 -2.65 15.21
C ARG A 149 18.21 -3.76 14.76
N ALA A 150 17.82 -4.47 13.70
CA ALA A 150 18.67 -5.44 13.03
C ALA A 150 19.92 -4.76 12.46
N LYS A 151 21.08 -5.40 12.66
CA LYS A 151 22.39 -4.92 12.20
C LYS A 151 22.51 -4.90 10.67
N HIS A 152 21.81 -5.81 10.01
CA HIS A 152 21.81 -5.94 8.55
C HIS A 152 20.40 -5.82 7.98
N ARG A 153 20.33 -5.36 6.73
CA ARG A 153 19.08 -5.26 6.00
C ARG A 153 18.63 -6.66 5.56
N LEU A 154 17.46 -7.10 6.03
CA LEU A 154 16.90 -8.38 5.62
C LEU A 154 16.60 -8.39 4.10
N PRO A 155 17.13 -9.35 3.33
CA PRO A 155 16.86 -9.49 1.90
C PRO A 155 15.39 -9.73 1.64
N LEU A 156 14.87 -9.30 0.48
CA LEU A 156 13.45 -9.43 0.13
C LEU A 156 12.95 -10.88 0.09
N SER A 157 13.83 -11.87 -0.05
CA SER A 157 13.52 -13.30 0.00
C SER A 157 13.17 -13.77 1.42
N GLU A 158 13.66 -13.08 2.45
CA GLU A 158 13.42 -13.45 3.84
C GLU A 158 12.01 -12.99 4.26
N ARG A 159 11.14 -13.97 4.52
CA ARG A 159 9.71 -13.78 4.86
C ARG A 159 9.44 -13.83 6.35
N THR A 160 10.31 -14.47 7.12
CA THR A 160 10.23 -14.55 8.57
C THR A 160 11.20 -13.55 9.16
N TYR A 161 10.73 -12.75 10.12
CA TYR A 161 11.57 -11.88 10.93
C TYR A 161 11.84 -12.56 12.26
N THR A 162 13.11 -12.69 12.62
CA THR A 162 13.55 -13.19 13.92
C THR A 162 14.38 -12.10 14.60
N CYS A 163 13.95 -11.67 15.77
CA CYS A 163 14.68 -10.67 16.55
C CYS A 163 15.82 -11.32 17.34
N THR A 164 17.05 -10.86 17.15
CA THR A 164 18.21 -11.34 17.91
C THR A 164 18.30 -10.79 19.33
N ALA A 165 17.50 -9.77 19.67
CA ALA A 165 17.52 -9.14 21.00
C ALA A 165 16.46 -9.74 21.95
N CYS A 166 15.24 -9.98 21.47
CA CYS A 166 14.14 -10.50 22.30
C CYS A 166 13.60 -11.87 21.86
N GLY A 167 14.13 -12.47 20.79
CA GLY A 167 13.70 -13.78 20.30
C GLY A 167 12.34 -13.80 19.57
N ALA A 168 11.68 -12.66 19.37
CA ALA A 168 10.39 -12.61 18.67
C ALA A 168 10.50 -13.15 17.23
N VAL A 169 9.59 -14.06 16.86
CA VAL A 169 9.48 -14.64 15.52
C VAL A 169 8.11 -14.32 14.94
N CYS A 170 8.07 -13.68 13.77
CA CYS A 170 6.81 -13.41 13.07
C CYS A 170 7.04 -13.14 11.58
N PRO A 171 5.98 -13.12 10.74
CA PRO A 171 6.12 -12.70 9.35
C PRO A 171 6.68 -11.28 9.26
N ARG A 172 7.63 -11.06 8.35
CA ARG A 172 8.32 -9.77 8.15
C ARG A 172 7.37 -8.60 7.96
N ASP A 173 6.35 -8.77 7.12
CA ASP A 173 5.40 -7.71 6.81
C ASP A 173 4.50 -7.40 8.02
N ARG A 174 4.25 -8.39 8.89
CA ARG A 174 3.52 -8.21 10.16
C ARG A 174 4.38 -7.48 11.20
N ASN A 175 5.65 -7.85 11.32
CA ASN A 175 6.61 -7.09 12.13
C ASN A 175 6.68 -5.63 11.68
N SER A 176 6.77 -5.40 10.37
CA SER A 176 6.86 -4.05 9.79
C SER A 176 5.60 -3.23 10.08
N ALA A 177 4.42 -3.84 9.96
CA ALA A 177 3.15 -3.23 10.37
C ALA A 177 3.11 -2.89 11.87
N ARG A 178 3.65 -3.76 12.74
CA ARG A 178 3.74 -3.51 14.18
C ARG A 178 4.71 -2.36 14.51
N VAL A 179 5.90 -2.33 13.89
CA VAL A 179 6.87 -1.22 14.02
C VAL A 179 6.22 0.11 13.66
N MET A 180 5.41 0.15 12.60
CA MET A 180 4.69 1.37 12.22
C MET A 180 3.64 1.78 13.24
N LEU A 181 2.95 0.83 13.85
CA LEU A 181 1.94 1.08 14.87
C LEU A 181 2.58 1.69 16.13
N VAL A 182 3.68 1.09 16.60
CA VAL A 182 4.48 1.63 17.72
C VAL A 182 5.01 3.03 17.42
N ARG A 183 5.54 3.27 16.21
CA ARG A 183 6.00 4.62 15.79
C ARG A 183 4.89 5.66 15.68
N ALA A 184 3.64 5.23 15.50
CA ALA A 184 2.49 6.12 15.54
C ALA A 184 2.04 6.43 16.98
N GLY A 185 2.70 5.86 18.00
CA GLY A 185 2.30 5.98 19.40
C GLY A 185 1.08 5.13 19.74
N LEU A 186 0.75 4.15 18.92
CA LEU A 186 -0.36 3.22 19.12
C LEU A 186 0.23 1.89 19.59
N ASP A 187 0.56 1.77 20.87
CA ASP A 187 1.08 0.50 21.39
C ASP A 187 -0.09 -0.48 21.63
N PRO A 188 -0.15 -1.65 20.97
CA PRO A 188 -1.19 -2.65 21.23
C PRO A 188 -1.09 -3.29 22.61
N ASP A 189 0.08 -3.28 23.25
CA ASP A 189 0.30 -3.88 24.58
C ASP A 189 0.24 -2.82 25.71
N GLY A 190 0.04 -1.55 25.35
CA GLY A 190 -0.06 -0.41 26.26
C GLY A 190 -1.43 -0.28 26.93
N VAL A 191 -1.84 -1.28 27.72
CA VAL A 191 -2.66 -1.03 28.92
C VAL A 191 -1.73 -0.61 30.06
N GLU A 192 -0.98 0.46 29.82
CA GLU A 192 -0.42 1.36 30.82
C GLU A 192 0.13 2.55 30.04
N GLY A 193 -0.48 3.72 30.26
CA GLY A 193 -0.26 4.93 29.47
C GLY A 193 1.10 5.58 29.71
N VAL A 194 2.19 4.90 29.38
CA VAL A 194 3.54 5.48 29.41
C VAL A 194 3.98 5.76 27.98
N ARG A 195 4.04 7.05 27.64
CA ARG A 195 4.71 7.53 26.44
C ARG A 195 6.19 7.15 26.58
N PRO A 196 6.82 6.49 25.59
CA PRO A 196 8.26 6.33 25.62
C PRO A 196 8.91 7.71 25.49
N ASP A 197 9.69 8.09 26.49
CA ASP A 197 10.43 9.34 26.50
C ASP A 197 11.34 9.42 25.28
N LEU A 198 11.15 10.48 24.50
CA LEU A 198 12.07 10.86 23.44
C LEU A 198 13.40 11.26 24.10
N PRO A 199 14.55 10.74 23.65
CA PRO A 199 15.83 11.23 24.15
C PRO A 199 15.96 12.71 23.80
N GLN A 200 16.02 13.56 24.82
CA GLN A 200 16.42 14.94 24.69
C GLN A 200 17.89 14.96 24.28
N GLY A 201 18.17 15.52 23.10
CA GLY A 201 19.52 15.70 22.63
C GLY A 201 20.19 16.86 23.38
N GLU A 202 21.41 16.61 23.84
CA GLU A 202 22.45 17.62 24.08
C GLU A 202 23.23 17.88 22.78
#